data_AF-G5E8T9-F1
#
_entry.id   AF-G5E8T9-F1
#
_cell.length_a   1.000
_cell.length_b   1.000
_cell.length_c   1.000
_cell.angle_alpha   90.00
_cell.angle_beta   90.00
_cell.angle_gamma   90.00
#
_symmetry.space_group_name_H-M   'P 1'
#
loop_
_entity.id
_entity.type
_entity.pdbx_description
1 polymer ?
#
loop_
_entity_poly.entity_id
_entity_poly.type
_entity_poly.pdbx_seq_one_letter_code
_entity_poly.pdbx_strand_id
1 'polypeptide(L)'
;MVLGRGSLCLRSLSALGATCARRGLGQALLGLSLCHSDFRKNLTVQQDIMKVELLPALTDNYMYLIIDEDTQEAAIVDPVQPQKVIEAAKKHRVKLTTVLTTHHHWDHAGGNEKLVKLEPGLKVYGGDDRIGALTHKVTHLSTLQVGSLSVKCLSTPCHTSGHICYFVSKPGSSEPSAVFTGDTLFVAGCGKFYEGTADEMYKALLEVLGRLPPDTKVYCGHEYTVNNLKFARHVEPGNAAIQEKLAWAKEKYAIGEPTVPSTLAEEFTYNPFMRVKEKTVQQHAGETDPVTTMRAIRREKDQFKVPRD
;
A
#
# COMPACT_ATOMS: atom_id res chain seq x y z
N MET A 1 -19.55 -64.23 29.35
CA MET A 1 -20.15 -65.56 29.62
C MET A 1 -21.61 -65.33 29.99
N VAL A 2 -22.54 -65.91 29.21
CA VAL A 2 -23.91 -66.32 29.59
C VAL A 2 -25.00 -65.23 29.83
N LEU A 3 -25.90 -65.14 28.82
CA LEU A 3 -27.39 -65.09 28.80
C LEU A 3 -28.13 -64.02 29.64
N GLY A 4 -29.18 -63.30 29.20
CA GLY A 4 -30.21 -63.58 28.19
C GLY A 4 -31.57 -63.84 28.87
N ARG A 5 -32.62 -63.06 28.53
CA ARG A 5 -34.11 -63.26 28.65
C ARG A 5 -34.80 -61.90 28.98
N GLY A 6 -35.94 -61.50 28.42
CA GLY A 6 -36.86 -62.09 27.45
C GLY A 6 -38.13 -61.23 27.24
N SER A 7 -38.89 -61.61 26.20
CA SER A 7 -40.35 -61.46 25.96
C SER A 7 -41.01 -60.08 25.91
N LEU A 8 -41.52 -59.63 24.74
CA LEU A 8 -42.78 -60.00 24.03
C LEU A 8 -44.01 -59.23 24.53
N CYS A 9 -44.57 -58.37 23.67
CA CYS A 9 -46.00 -58.47 23.31
C CYS A 9 -46.32 -57.65 22.06
N LEU A 10 -46.77 -58.35 21.00
CA LEU A 10 -47.40 -57.81 19.80
C LEU A 10 -48.90 -57.55 20.08
N ARG A 11 -49.47 -56.51 19.47
CA ARG A 11 -50.82 -56.56 18.86
C ARG A 11 -50.88 -55.74 17.56
N SER A 12 -50.98 -56.49 16.45
CA SER A 12 -51.77 -56.31 15.20
C SER A 12 -52.63 -55.03 15.05
N LEU A 13 -52.45 -54.23 13.98
CA LEU A 13 -52.90 -54.35 12.57
C LEU A 13 -54.33 -53.84 12.32
N SER A 14 -54.45 -52.74 11.55
CA SER A 14 -55.35 -52.64 10.40
C SER A 14 -55.07 -51.37 9.58
N ALA A 15 -55.00 -51.57 8.27
CA ALA A 15 -54.58 -50.63 7.23
C ALA A 15 -55.72 -49.76 6.67
N LEU A 16 -55.35 -48.64 6.02
CA LEU A 16 -55.68 -48.21 4.65
C LEU A 16 -55.82 -46.69 4.52
N GLY A 17 -55.26 -46.13 3.45
CA GLY A 17 -55.67 -44.83 2.90
C GLY A 17 -54.54 -43.91 2.51
N ALA A 18 -54.09 -44.01 1.25
CA ALA A 18 -53.13 -43.12 0.63
C ALA A 18 -53.65 -41.66 0.50
N THR A 19 -52.74 -40.68 0.54
CA THR A 19 -52.69 -39.58 -0.44
C THR A 19 -51.38 -38.80 -0.31
N CYS A 20 -50.87 -38.39 -1.46
CA CYS A 20 -49.59 -37.75 -1.72
C CYS A 20 -49.59 -36.26 -1.37
N ALA A 21 -48.52 -35.76 -0.72
CA ALA A 21 -48.09 -34.37 -0.86
C ALA A 21 -46.59 -34.21 -0.52
N ARG A 22 -45.79 -33.90 -1.54
CA ARG A 22 -44.40 -33.44 -1.43
C ARG A 22 -44.34 -32.05 -0.80
N ARG A 23 -43.50 -31.87 0.23
CA ARG A 23 -42.82 -30.61 0.64
C ARG A 23 -41.59 -31.08 1.45
N GLY A 24 -40.37 -31.01 0.95
CA GLY A 24 -39.62 -29.77 0.70
C GLY A 24 -38.63 -29.58 1.85
N LEU A 25 -37.44 -30.20 1.75
CA LEU A 25 -36.34 -30.03 2.70
C LEU A 25 -35.90 -28.57 2.72
N GLY A 26 -36.09 -27.90 3.85
CA GLY A 26 -35.50 -26.58 4.10
C GLY A 26 -34.00 -26.72 4.29
N GLN A 27 -33.22 -26.14 3.37
CA GLN A 27 -31.80 -25.89 3.61
C GLN A 27 -31.68 -24.73 4.60
N ALA A 28 -31.15 -25.02 5.79
CA ALA A 28 -30.61 -24.00 6.66
C ALA A 28 -29.42 -23.35 5.94
N LEU A 29 -29.56 -22.07 5.56
CA LEU A 29 -28.42 -21.26 5.15
C LEU A 29 -27.53 -21.06 6.38
N LEU A 30 -26.45 -21.85 6.46
CA LEU A 30 -25.26 -21.41 7.20
C LEU A 30 -24.70 -20.20 6.44
N GLY A 31 -24.87 -19.02 7.02
CA GLY A 31 -24.12 -17.84 6.64
C GLY A 31 -22.64 -18.11 6.90
N LEU A 32 -21.92 -18.55 5.88
CA LEU A 32 -20.47 -18.44 5.83
C LEU A 32 -20.15 -16.95 5.82
N SER A 33 -19.83 -16.42 7.01
CA SER A 33 -19.02 -15.22 7.11
C SER A 33 -17.68 -15.58 6.46
N LEU A 34 -17.54 -15.25 5.18
CA LEU A 34 -16.26 -15.20 4.50
C LEU A 34 -15.48 -14.07 5.18
N CYS A 35 -14.77 -14.41 6.26
CA CYS A 35 -13.57 -13.69 6.63
C CYS A 35 -12.66 -13.76 5.39
N HIS A 36 -12.72 -12.73 4.54
CA HIS A 36 -11.71 -12.51 3.53
C HIS A 36 -10.43 -12.22 4.31
N SER A 37 -9.65 -13.25 4.60
CA SER A 37 -8.24 -13.06 4.85
C SER A 37 -7.69 -12.46 3.56
N ASP A 38 -7.42 -11.16 3.55
CA ASP A 38 -6.78 -10.46 2.43
C ASP A 38 -5.42 -11.11 2.17
N PHE A 39 -5.39 -12.12 1.31
CA PHE A 39 -4.17 -12.83 0.94
C PHE A 39 -3.42 -11.97 -0.08
N ARG A 40 -2.74 -10.93 0.40
CA ARG A 40 -1.79 -10.15 -0.41
C ARG A 40 -0.47 -10.91 -0.47
N LYS A 41 -0.01 -11.20 -1.68
CA LYS A 41 1.27 -11.86 -1.94
C LYS A 41 2.42 -10.86 -1.79
N ASN A 42 3.58 -11.35 -1.36
CA ASN A 42 4.82 -10.61 -1.57
C ASN A 42 5.07 -10.46 -3.07
N LEU A 43 5.70 -9.36 -3.47
CA LEU A 43 6.13 -9.13 -4.83
C LEU A 43 7.60 -8.73 -4.82
N THR A 44 8.41 -9.47 -5.56
CA THR A 44 9.81 -9.11 -5.81
C THR A 44 9.88 -8.34 -7.13
N VAL A 45 10.31 -7.08 -7.09
CA VAL A 45 10.73 -6.34 -8.28
C VAL A 45 12.24 -6.43 -8.38
N GLN A 46 12.71 -7.18 -9.37
CA GLN A 46 14.11 -7.32 -9.68
C GLN A 46 14.48 -6.30 -10.76
N GLN A 47 15.44 -5.43 -10.45
CA GLN A 47 16.24 -4.72 -11.44
C GLN A 47 17.63 -5.38 -11.42
N ASP A 48 18.49 -5.15 -12.42
CA ASP A 48 19.70 -5.99 -12.57
C ASP A 48 20.62 -5.97 -11.34
N ILE A 49 20.58 -4.90 -10.55
CA ILE A 49 21.44 -4.72 -9.36
C ILE A 49 20.74 -4.14 -8.12
N MET A 50 19.57 -3.53 -8.27
CA MET A 50 18.70 -3.13 -7.15
C MET A 50 17.48 -4.03 -7.14
N LYS A 51 17.16 -4.57 -5.95
CA LYS A 51 15.99 -5.41 -5.77
C LYS A 51 15.09 -4.85 -4.69
N VAL A 52 13.79 -4.82 -4.95
CA VAL A 52 12.78 -4.39 -3.98
C VAL A 52 11.82 -5.54 -3.72
N GLU A 53 11.86 -6.09 -2.50
CA GLU A 53 10.87 -7.06 -2.01
C GLU A 53 9.79 -6.31 -1.24
N LEU A 54 8.57 -6.34 -1.78
CA LEU A 54 7.39 -5.82 -1.12
C LEU A 54 6.85 -6.83 -0.11
N LEU A 55 6.58 -6.34 1.09
CA LEU A 55 6.11 -7.09 2.24
C LEU A 55 4.75 -6.52 2.70
N PRO A 56 3.61 -7.17 2.40
CA PRO A 56 2.31 -6.76 2.91
C PRO A 56 2.29 -6.80 4.44
N ALA A 57 1.82 -5.71 5.05
CA ALA A 57 1.67 -5.57 6.49
C ALA A 57 0.26 -5.09 6.84
N LEU A 58 -0.15 -5.37 8.08
CA LEU A 58 -1.45 -4.99 8.62
C LEU A 58 -2.60 -5.33 7.65
N THR A 59 -3.56 -4.43 7.46
CA THR A 59 -4.70 -4.62 6.55
C THR A 59 -4.33 -4.28 5.11
N ASP A 60 -3.68 -3.13 4.88
CA ASP A 60 -3.39 -2.59 3.54
C ASP A 60 -2.01 -1.92 3.41
N ASN A 61 -1.20 -1.85 4.47
CA ASN A 61 0.15 -1.28 4.42
C ASN A 61 1.14 -2.15 3.59
N TYR A 62 2.18 -1.49 3.09
CA TYR A 62 3.36 -2.11 2.48
C TYR A 62 4.65 -1.66 3.16
N MET A 63 5.50 -2.64 3.48
CA MET A 63 6.90 -2.40 3.85
C MET A 63 7.78 -2.85 2.68
N TYR A 64 8.96 -2.24 2.52
CA TYR A 64 9.82 -2.51 1.35
C TYR A 64 11.24 -2.84 1.77
N LEU A 65 11.68 -4.07 1.50
CA LEU A 65 13.07 -4.48 1.67
C LEU A 65 13.84 -4.15 0.38
N ILE A 66 14.67 -3.13 0.46
CA ILE A 66 15.54 -2.65 -0.62
C ILE A 66 16.88 -3.35 -0.47
N ILE A 67 17.33 -4.04 -1.51
CA ILE A 67 18.53 -4.86 -1.52
C ILE A 67 19.49 -4.29 -2.56
N ASP A 68 20.71 -4.00 -2.11
CA ASP A 68 21.85 -3.78 -2.99
C ASP A 68 22.49 -5.12 -3.32
N GLU A 69 22.40 -5.57 -4.56
CA GLU A 69 22.91 -6.90 -4.92
C GLU A 69 24.45 -6.97 -4.96
N ASP A 70 25.14 -5.83 -5.11
CA ASP A 70 26.60 -5.80 -5.12
C ASP A 70 27.20 -6.13 -3.74
N THR A 71 26.59 -5.60 -2.67
CA THR A 71 27.13 -5.73 -1.31
C THR A 71 26.32 -6.67 -0.42
N GLN A 72 25.09 -7.03 -0.85
CA GLN A 72 24.09 -7.72 -0.04
C GLN A 72 23.71 -6.96 1.24
N GLU A 73 23.98 -5.65 1.31
CA GLU A 73 23.37 -4.77 2.29
C GLU A 73 21.92 -4.45 1.90
N ALA A 74 21.08 -4.26 2.91
CA ALA A 74 19.67 -3.95 2.70
C ALA A 74 19.17 -2.86 3.65
N ALA A 75 18.18 -2.13 3.15
CA ALA A 75 17.36 -1.20 3.92
C ALA A 75 15.91 -1.68 3.97
N ILE A 76 15.21 -1.40 5.06
CA ILE A 76 13.77 -1.62 5.18
C ILE A 76 13.03 -0.28 5.31
N VAL A 77 12.00 -0.10 4.50
CA VAL A 77 11.09 1.05 4.58
C VAL A 77 9.88 0.68 5.45
N ASP A 78 9.57 1.54 6.42
CA ASP A 78 8.35 1.50 7.27
C ASP A 78 8.06 0.13 7.93
N PRO A 79 8.96 -0.40 8.81
CA PRO A 79 8.97 -1.79 9.25
C PRO A 79 7.97 -2.14 10.37
N VAL A 80 6.68 -1.81 10.22
CA VAL A 80 5.66 -1.98 11.28
C VAL A 80 5.49 -3.43 11.79
N GLN A 81 5.83 -4.45 11.00
CA GLN A 81 5.84 -5.86 11.42
C GLN A 81 7.26 -6.47 11.35
N PRO A 82 8.13 -6.22 12.36
CA PRO A 82 9.56 -6.57 12.32
C PRO A 82 9.87 -8.04 12.04
N GLN A 83 9.07 -8.98 12.55
CA GLN A 83 9.27 -10.42 12.31
C GLN A 83 9.32 -10.75 10.81
N LYS A 84 8.37 -10.20 10.03
CA LYS A 84 8.32 -10.41 8.58
C LYS A 84 9.56 -9.84 7.89
N VAL A 85 10.09 -8.72 8.38
CA VAL A 85 11.33 -8.11 7.88
C VAL A 85 12.52 -9.03 8.10
N ILE A 86 12.67 -9.58 9.31
CA ILE A 86 13.75 -10.52 9.63
C ILE A 86 13.67 -11.78 8.79
N GLU A 87 12.47 -12.33 8.61
CA GLU A 87 12.23 -13.50 7.77
C GLU A 87 12.59 -13.22 6.30
N ALA A 88 12.20 -12.06 5.77
CA ALA A 88 12.55 -11.65 4.41
C ALA A 88 14.06 -11.44 4.24
N ALA A 89 14.72 -10.74 5.17
CA ALA A 89 16.17 -10.54 5.13
C ALA A 89 16.92 -11.88 5.13
N LYS A 90 16.48 -12.85 5.96
CA LYS A 90 17.04 -14.22 5.98
C LYS A 90 16.78 -14.98 4.69
N LYS A 91 15.55 -14.93 4.16
CA LYS A 91 15.16 -15.55 2.87
C LYS A 91 16.07 -15.07 1.74
N HIS A 92 16.34 -13.76 1.70
CA HIS A 92 17.18 -13.15 0.67
C HIS A 92 18.69 -13.18 0.99
N ARG A 93 19.09 -13.66 2.18
CA ARG A 93 20.49 -13.74 2.65
C ARG A 93 21.21 -12.39 2.65
N VAL A 94 20.48 -11.33 3.01
CA VAL A 94 21.00 -9.95 3.04
C VAL A 94 21.25 -9.48 4.47
N LYS A 95 22.19 -8.54 4.63
CA LYS A 95 22.47 -7.86 5.89
C LYS A 95 21.62 -6.60 6.00
N LEU A 96 20.64 -6.60 6.90
CA LEU A 96 19.86 -5.40 7.18
C LEU A 96 20.73 -4.38 7.94
N THR A 97 20.93 -3.19 7.37
CA THR A 97 21.77 -2.13 7.97
C THR A 97 21.00 -0.87 8.31
N THR A 98 19.88 -0.66 7.61
CA THR A 98 19.23 0.66 7.55
C THR A 98 17.70 0.52 7.65
N VAL A 99 17.08 1.40 8.43
CA VAL A 99 15.62 1.61 8.45
C VAL A 99 15.35 3.00 7.89
N LEU A 100 14.45 3.10 6.93
CA LEU A 100 13.97 4.35 6.33
C LEU A 100 12.51 4.55 6.74
N THR A 101 12.25 5.50 7.64
CA THR A 101 10.89 5.75 8.13
C THR A 101 10.31 6.98 7.46
N THR A 102 9.28 6.81 6.64
CA THR A 102 8.70 7.91 5.85
C THR A 102 8.07 8.96 6.75
N HIS A 103 7.34 8.54 7.79
CA HIS A 103 6.72 9.44 8.76
C HIS A 103 6.36 8.74 10.08
N HIS A 104 5.91 9.53 11.05
CA HIS A 104 5.76 9.09 12.44
C HIS A 104 4.49 8.29 12.74
N HIS A 105 3.54 8.15 11.80
CA HIS A 105 2.34 7.37 12.08
C HIS A 105 2.69 5.93 12.43
N TRP A 106 1.92 5.36 13.35
CA TRP A 106 2.23 4.08 13.98
C TRP A 106 2.32 2.92 12.99
N ASP A 107 1.47 2.94 11.96
CA ASP A 107 1.44 1.91 10.92
C ASP A 107 2.66 1.92 9.99
N HIS A 108 3.54 2.91 10.13
CA HIS A 108 4.84 3.01 9.47
C HIS A 108 6.02 2.85 10.45
N ALA A 109 6.00 3.63 11.54
CA ALA A 109 7.11 3.72 12.50
C ALA A 109 6.99 2.75 13.69
N GLY A 110 5.81 2.16 13.92
CA GLY A 110 5.48 1.43 15.15
C GLY A 110 6.29 0.15 15.38
N GLY A 111 7.00 -0.33 14.36
CA GLY A 111 7.89 -1.48 14.46
C GLY A 111 9.35 -1.16 14.77
N ASN A 112 9.78 0.12 14.67
CA ASN A 112 11.18 0.51 14.75
C ASN A 112 11.87 0.05 16.04
N GLU A 113 11.26 0.36 17.19
CA GLU A 113 11.76 0.00 18.53
C GLU A 113 12.00 -1.51 18.70
N LYS A 114 11.07 -2.32 18.16
CA LYS A 114 11.17 -3.77 18.24
C LYS A 114 12.21 -4.30 17.26
N LEU A 115 12.30 -3.72 16.06
CA LEU A 115 13.28 -4.13 15.05
C LEU A 115 14.72 -3.88 15.53
N VAL A 116 15.01 -2.71 16.11
CA VAL A 116 16.36 -2.39 16.65
C VAL A 116 16.77 -3.34 17.78
N LYS A 117 15.83 -3.86 18.57
CA LYS A 117 16.12 -4.89 19.60
C LYS A 117 16.44 -6.25 18.99
N LEU A 118 15.81 -6.59 17.86
CA LEU A 118 16.05 -7.86 17.15
C LEU A 118 17.35 -7.83 16.35
N GLU A 119 17.69 -6.68 15.77
CA GLU A 119 18.90 -6.46 14.96
C GLU A 119 19.66 -5.23 15.51
N PRO A 120 20.51 -5.44 16.53
CA PRO A 120 21.31 -4.35 17.09
C PRO A 120 22.27 -3.74 16.05
N GLY A 121 22.42 -2.42 16.09
CA GLY A 121 23.32 -1.67 15.19
C GLY A 121 22.66 -1.09 13.94
N LEU A 122 21.35 -1.28 13.76
CA LEU A 122 20.59 -0.61 12.70
C LEU A 122 20.62 0.91 12.84
N LYS A 123 20.77 1.58 11.69
CA LYS A 123 20.60 3.03 11.57
C LYS A 123 19.15 3.33 11.21
N VAL A 124 18.44 4.07 12.05
CA VAL A 124 17.04 4.44 11.85
C VAL A 124 16.98 5.89 11.39
N TYR A 125 16.60 6.08 10.13
CA TYR A 125 16.45 7.38 9.49
C TYR A 125 14.99 7.81 9.46
N GLY A 126 14.77 9.13 9.58
CA GLY A 126 13.44 9.74 9.56
C GLY A 126 13.53 11.26 9.68
N GLY A 127 12.47 11.97 9.27
CA GLY A 127 12.41 13.43 9.28
C GLY A 127 11.84 14.06 10.56
N ASP A 128 11.41 13.25 11.52
CA ASP A 128 10.53 13.66 12.60
C ASP A 128 10.98 13.09 13.95
N ASP A 129 11.05 13.93 14.99
CA ASP A 129 11.46 13.51 16.35
C ASP A 129 10.45 12.56 17.00
N ARG A 130 9.22 12.48 16.46
CA ARG A 130 8.17 11.57 16.91
C ARG A 130 8.41 10.12 16.47
N ILE A 131 9.37 9.86 15.58
CA ILE A 131 9.70 8.51 15.10
C ILE A 131 10.43 7.73 16.20
N GLY A 132 9.86 6.58 16.59
CA GLY A 132 10.46 5.66 17.56
C GLY A 132 11.80 5.11 17.10
N ALA A 133 12.72 4.92 18.04
CA ALA A 133 14.11 4.47 17.84
C ALA A 133 14.93 5.26 16.80
N LEU A 134 14.56 6.51 16.48
CA LEU A 134 15.29 7.35 15.53
C LEU A 134 16.76 7.53 15.98
N THR A 135 17.71 7.24 15.09
CA THR A 135 19.14 7.47 15.36
C THR A 135 19.75 8.51 14.43
N HIS A 136 19.17 8.74 13.25
CA HIS A 136 19.66 9.66 12.24
C HIS A 136 18.52 10.53 11.70
N LYS A 137 18.31 11.70 12.31
CA LYS A 137 17.35 12.68 11.78
C LYS A 137 17.87 13.25 10.45
N VAL A 138 17.01 13.23 9.43
CA VAL A 138 17.33 13.76 8.10
C VAL A 138 16.42 14.91 7.73
N THR A 139 16.88 15.72 6.79
CA THR A 139 16.12 16.84 6.22
C THR A 139 16.12 16.76 4.68
N HIS A 140 15.46 17.72 4.04
CA HIS A 140 15.42 17.80 2.58
C HIS A 140 16.85 17.79 1.98
N LEU A 141 17.07 16.94 0.97
CA LEU A 141 18.34 16.72 0.28
C LEU A 141 19.47 16.09 1.12
N SER A 142 19.19 15.64 2.34
CA SER A 142 20.11 14.74 3.04
C SER A 142 20.37 13.50 2.17
N THR A 143 21.60 12.98 2.21
CA THR A 143 21.98 11.78 1.45
C THR A 143 22.59 10.73 2.37
N LEU A 144 22.38 9.48 2.02
CA LEU A 144 23.00 8.32 2.66
C LEU A 144 23.20 7.21 1.62
N GLN A 145 23.88 6.14 2.03
CA GLN A 145 24.15 4.97 1.19
C GLN A 145 23.61 3.72 1.85
N VAL A 146 23.20 2.76 1.01
CA VAL A 146 22.91 1.37 1.38
C VAL A 146 23.76 0.51 0.46
N GLY A 147 24.91 0.04 0.95
CA GLY A 147 25.94 -0.51 0.07
C GLY A 147 26.33 0.46 -1.06
N SER A 148 26.17 0.02 -2.31
CA SER A 148 26.42 0.79 -3.53
C SER A 148 25.28 1.75 -3.92
N LEU A 149 24.08 1.57 -3.35
CA LEU A 149 22.90 2.37 -3.66
C LEU A 149 22.97 3.74 -2.97
N SER A 150 22.56 4.78 -3.70
CA SER A 150 22.43 6.13 -3.18
C SER A 150 20.99 6.44 -2.81
N VAL A 151 20.78 6.98 -1.63
CA VAL A 151 19.48 7.40 -1.13
C VAL A 151 19.50 8.91 -0.90
N LYS A 152 18.55 9.61 -1.50
CA LYS A 152 18.29 11.04 -1.31
C LYS A 152 16.97 11.22 -0.57
N CYS A 153 17.00 11.94 0.54
CA CYS A 153 15.84 12.27 1.36
C CYS A 153 15.12 13.49 0.77
N LEU A 154 13.84 13.37 0.49
CA LEU A 154 13.00 14.42 -0.08
C LEU A 154 11.91 14.77 0.93
N SER A 155 12.05 15.90 1.61
CA SER A 155 10.98 16.42 2.47
C SER A 155 9.72 16.73 1.67
N THR A 156 8.61 16.17 2.10
CA THR A 156 7.28 16.26 1.46
C THR A 156 6.19 16.52 2.51
N PRO A 157 6.30 17.60 3.29
CA PRO A 157 5.36 17.89 4.37
C PRO A 157 3.96 18.07 3.79
N CYS A 158 2.97 17.43 4.40
CA CYS A 158 1.53 17.72 4.24
C CYS A 158 0.71 16.70 5.01
N HIS A 159 0.88 15.41 4.65
CA HIS A 159 0.22 14.32 5.38
C HIS A 159 0.63 14.33 6.84
N THR A 160 1.94 14.37 7.06
CA THR A 160 2.55 14.82 8.31
C THR A 160 3.60 15.89 7.99
N SER A 161 3.89 16.74 8.96
CA SER A 161 4.87 17.83 8.86
C SER A 161 6.32 17.34 8.70
N GLY A 162 6.67 16.18 9.25
CA GLY A 162 8.00 15.56 9.14
C GLY A 162 8.14 14.49 8.07
N HIS A 163 7.24 14.44 7.08
CA HIS A 163 7.22 13.37 6.05
C HIS A 163 8.43 13.46 5.10
N ILE A 164 9.11 12.33 4.89
CA ILE A 164 10.23 12.15 3.97
C ILE A 164 9.89 11.06 2.96
N CYS A 165 10.00 11.39 1.67
CA CYS A 165 10.13 10.41 0.60
C CYS A 165 11.61 10.05 0.40
N TYR A 166 11.91 8.77 0.11
CA TYR A 166 13.27 8.32 -0.14
C TYR A 166 13.46 7.97 -1.62
N PHE A 167 14.26 8.75 -2.33
CA PHE A 167 14.63 8.48 -3.72
C PHE A 167 15.92 7.66 -3.76
N VAL A 168 15.85 6.45 -4.31
CA VAL A 168 16.93 5.47 -4.35
C VAL A 168 17.36 5.24 -5.79
N SER A 169 18.65 5.36 -6.04
CA SER A 169 19.24 5.12 -7.35
C SER A 169 20.60 4.45 -7.23
N LYS A 170 21.07 3.83 -8.32
CA LYS A 170 22.46 3.38 -8.42
C LYS A 170 23.24 4.33 -9.32
N PRO A 171 24.23 5.08 -8.77
CA PRO A 171 25.09 5.93 -9.57
C PRO A 171 25.76 5.14 -10.72
N GLY A 172 25.68 5.67 -11.94
CA GLY A 172 26.28 5.05 -13.13
C GLY A 172 25.48 3.87 -13.73
N SER A 173 24.32 3.51 -13.17
CA SER A 173 23.42 2.52 -13.77
C SER A 173 22.41 3.17 -14.72
N SER A 174 21.99 2.41 -15.74
CA SER A 174 20.85 2.75 -16.60
C SER A 174 19.51 2.26 -16.04
N GLU A 175 19.50 1.63 -14.88
CA GLU A 175 18.26 1.17 -14.25
C GLU A 175 17.38 2.33 -13.79
N PRO A 176 16.04 2.21 -13.94
CA PRO A 176 15.12 3.17 -13.37
C PRO A 176 15.31 3.31 -11.86
N SER A 177 15.27 4.54 -11.37
CA SER A 177 15.33 4.79 -9.92
C SER A 177 14.01 4.40 -9.24
N ALA A 178 14.02 4.29 -7.91
CA ALA A 178 12.84 4.07 -7.09
C ALA A 178 12.58 5.26 -6.17
N VAL A 179 11.32 5.53 -5.85
CA VAL A 179 10.94 6.47 -4.80
C VAL A 179 9.92 5.84 -3.86
N PHE A 180 10.25 5.87 -2.57
CA PHE A 180 9.39 5.38 -1.49
C PHE A 180 8.63 6.56 -0.91
N THR A 181 7.33 6.63 -1.18
CA THR A 181 6.54 7.85 -1.01
C THR A 181 5.69 7.88 0.25
N GLY A 182 5.70 6.78 1.02
CA GLY A 182 4.82 6.59 2.17
C GLY A 182 3.40 7.07 1.83
N ASP A 183 2.91 7.97 2.67
CA ASP A 183 1.56 8.53 2.56
C ASP A 183 1.46 9.89 1.84
N THR A 184 2.53 10.36 1.17
CA THR A 184 2.44 11.56 0.34
C THR A 184 1.73 11.25 -0.98
N LEU A 185 2.29 10.32 -1.76
CA LEU A 185 1.79 9.90 -3.07
C LEU A 185 1.41 8.43 -3.00
N PHE A 186 0.19 8.10 -3.42
CA PHE A 186 -0.27 6.74 -3.67
C PHE A 186 -0.48 6.53 -5.16
N VAL A 187 -0.56 5.28 -5.62
CA VAL A 187 -1.05 4.99 -6.96
C VAL A 187 -2.45 5.58 -7.13
N ALA A 188 -2.58 6.53 -8.06
CA ALA A 188 -3.77 7.30 -8.38
C ALA A 188 -4.36 8.17 -7.23
N GLY A 189 -3.61 8.39 -6.15
CA GLY A 189 -4.08 9.15 -5.00
C GLY A 189 -2.98 9.93 -4.27
N CYS A 190 -3.37 10.56 -3.17
CA CYS A 190 -2.44 11.19 -2.21
C CYS A 190 -2.97 11.00 -0.78
N GLY A 191 -2.12 11.25 0.21
CA GLY A 191 -2.50 11.28 1.61
C GLY A 191 -3.57 12.32 1.93
N LYS A 192 -4.29 12.09 3.04
CA LYS A 192 -5.06 13.15 3.69
C LYS A 192 -4.11 14.20 4.28
N PHE A 193 -4.55 15.45 4.33
CA PHE A 193 -3.72 16.58 4.76
C PHE A 193 -3.90 16.80 6.27
N TYR A 194 -3.43 15.85 7.10
CA TYR A 194 -3.66 15.92 8.54
C TYR A 194 -2.88 17.06 9.21
N GLU A 195 -1.65 17.31 8.77
CA GLU A 195 -0.76 18.32 9.37
C GLU A 195 -0.29 19.38 8.37
N GLY A 196 -1.04 19.60 7.28
CA GLY A 196 -0.61 20.51 6.24
C GLY A 196 -1.71 20.98 5.32
N THR A 197 -1.29 21.59 4.22
CA THR A 197 -2.12 22.39 3.34
C THR A 197 -2.11 21.87 1.91
N ALA A 198 -3.06 22.35 1.10
CA ALA A 198 -3.10 22.04 -0.33
C ALA A 198 -1.88 22.59 -1.08
N ASP A 199 -1.33 23.73 -0.65
CA ASP A 199 -0.10 24.29 -1.24
C ASP A 199 1.11 23.38 -0.96
N GLU A 200 1.21 22.85 0.26
CA GLU A 200 2.27 21.91 0.63
C GLU A 200 2.15 20.59 -0.13
N MET A 201 0.95 20.01 -0.26
CA MET A 201 0.75 18.82 -1.10
C MET A 201 1.07 19.11 -2.57
N TYR A 202 0.67 20.27 -3.09
CA TYR A 202 1.00 20.69 -4.45
C TYR A 202 2.52 20.75 -4.65
N LYS A 203 3.26 21.38 -3.73
CA LYS A 203 4.73 21.44 -3.78
C LYS A 203 5.35 20.05 -3.69
N ALA A 204 4.90 19.22 -2.75
CA ALA A 204 5.39 17.85 -2.58
C ALA A 204 5.21 17.02 -3.87
N LEU A 205 4.02 17.05 -4.46
CA LEU A 205 3.69 16.24 -5.63
C LEU A 205 4.27 16.79 -6.94
N LEU A 206 4.18 18.10 -7.18
CA LEU A 206 4.49 18.69 -8.49
C LEU A 206 5.90 19.29 -8.57
N GLU A 207 6.44 19.78 -7.44
CA GLU A 207 7.73 20.49 -7.43
C GLU A 207 8.87 19.67 -6.83
N VAL A 208 8.56 18.68 -5.99
CA VAL A 208 9.54 17.75 -5.42
C VAL A 208 9.49 16.41 -6.18
N LEU A 209 8.42 15.64 -6.04
CA LEU A 209 8.31 14.31 -6.65
C LEU A 209 8.16 14.38 -8.16
N GLY A 210 7.30 15.27 -8.67
CA GLY A 210 7.02 15.45 -10.08
C GLY A 210 8.19 15.94 -10.95
N ARG A 211 9.32 16.32 -10.32
CA ARG A 211 10.57 16.70 -11.01
C ARG A 211 11.60 15.57 -11.09
N LEU A 212 11.33 14.42 -10.48
CA LEU A 212 12.16 13.23 -10.63
C LEU A 212 12.00 12.63 -12.05
N PRO A 213 12.91 11.75 -12.49
CA PRO A 213 12.80 11.10 -13.79
C PRO A 213 11.45 10.40 -13.99
N PRO A 214 10.82 10.48 -15.18
CA PRO A 214 9.47 9.98 -15.40
C PRO A 214 9.33 8.46 -15.24
N ASP A 215 10.40 7.71 -15.48
CA ASP A 215 10.46 6.25 -15.33
C ASP A 215 10.69 5.80 -13.88
N THR A 216 10.86 6.73 -12.93
CA THR A 216 11.03 6.41 -11.50
C THR A 216 9.87 5.57 -11.00
N LYS A 217 10.20 4.41 -10.41
CA LYS A 217 9.23 3.49 -9.79
C LYS A 217 8.70 4.06 -8.49
N VAL A 218 7.38 4.09 -8.32
CA VAL A 218 6.70 4.63 -7.13
C VAL A 218 6.26 3.50 -6.22
N TYR A 219 6.75 3.50 -4.98
CA TYR A 219 6.42 2.55 -3.93
C TYR A 219 5.77 3.27 -2.75
N CYS A 220 4.44 3.18 -2.65
CA CYS A 220 3.66 3.95 -1.68
C CYS A 220 3.25 3.14 -0.44
N GLY A 221 2.75 3.83 0.60
CA GLY A 221 2.48 3.23 1.91
C GLY A 221 1.38 2.17 1.95
N HIS A 222 0.37 2.27 1.07
CA HIS A 222 -0.86 1.48 1.17
C HIS A 222 -1.41 0.98 -0.18
N GLU A 223 -2.18 -0.11 -0.12
CA GLU A 223 -2.96 -0.69 -1.21
C GLU A 223 -4.33 0.01 -1.38
N TYR A 224 -4.32 1.29 -1.78
CA TYR A 224 -5.55 2.09 -1.98
C TYR A 224 -5.98 2.24 -3.44
N THR A 225 -5.29 1.57 -4.37
CA THR A 225 -5.31 1.87 -5.80
C THR A 225 -6.69 1.79 -6.43
N VAL A 226 -7.46 0.73 -6.13
CA VAL A 226 -8.83 0.57 -6.67
C VAL A 226 -9.74 1.72 -6.24
N ASN A 227 -9.71 2.10 -4.96
CA ASN A 227 -10.55 3.17 -4.43
C ASN A 227 -10.09 4.55 -4.92
N ASN A 228 -8.79 4.74 -5.07
CA ASN A 228 -8.20 5.93 -5.67
C ASN A 228 -8.65 6.11 -7.12
N LEU A 229 -8.58 5.05 -7.93
CA LEU A 229 -9.00 5.07 -9.33
C LEU A 229 -10.51 5.23 -9.51
N LYS A 230 -11.33 4.70 -8.59
CA LYS A 230 -12.79 4.97 -8.58
C LYS A 230 -13.08 6.46 -8.38
N PHE A 231 -12.33 7.13 -7.50
CA PHE A 231 -12.43 8.58 -7.35
C PHE A 231 -11.87 9.33 -8.57
N ALA A 232 -10.72 8.91 -9.09
CA ALA A 232 -10.16 9.49 -10.31
C ALA A 232 -11.14 9.43 -11.49
N ARG A 233 -11.86 8.30 -11.64
CA ARG A 233 -12.91 8.12 -12.67
C ARG A 233 -14.09 9.05 -12.46
N HIS A 234 -14.41 9.39 -11.21
CA HIS A 234 -15.43 10.40 -10.90
C HIS A 234 -14.97 11.81 -11.31
N VAL A 235 -13.71 12.16 -11.06
CA VAL A 235 -13.12 13.46 -11.43
C VAL A 235 -12.95 13.61 -12.95
N GLU A 236 -12.49 12.57 -13.64
CA GLU A 236 -12.28 12.60 -15.10
C GLU A 236 -12.93 11.38 -15.79
N PRO A 237 -14.26 11.36 -15.97
CA PRO A 237 -14.97 10.20 -16.53
C PRO A 237 -14.52 9.81 -17.94
N GLY A 238 -14.05 10.78 -18.73
CA GLY A 238 -13.58 10.58 -20.11
C GLY A 238 -12.10 10.17 -20.24
N ASN A 239 -11.36 10.02 -19.14
CA ASN A 239 -9.93 9.67 -19.19
C ASN A 239 -9.74 8.14 -19.30
N ALA A 240 -9.34 7.66 -20.48
CA ALA A 240 -9.15 6.24 -20.77
C ALA A 240 -8.07 5.57 -19.90
N ALA A 241 -6.98 6.29 -19.58
CA ALA A 241 -5.90 5.75 -18.74
C ALA A 241 -6.38 5.36 -17.34
N ILE A 242 -7.33 6.12 -16.77
CA ILE A 242 -7.97 5.78 -15.49
C ILE A 242 -8.76 4.48 -15.62
N GLN A 243 -9.53 4.32 -16.70
CA GLN A 243 -10.39 3.14 -16.90
C GLN A 243 -9.55 1.87 -17.07
N GLU A 244 -8.51 1.94 -17.91
CA GLU A 244 -7.57 0.84 -18.13
C GLU A 244 -6.83 0.46 -16.84
N LYS A 245 -6.29 1.46 -16.12
CA LYS A 245 -5.59 1.21 -14.85
C LYS A 245 -6.53 0.65 -13.78
N LEU A 246 -7.80 1.07 -13.75
CA LEU A 246 -8.80 0.53 -12.82
C LEU A 246 -9.14 -0.93 -13.12
N ALA A 247 -9.29 -1.29 -14.40
CA ALA A 247 -9.53 -2.66 -14.81
C ALA A 247 -8.35 -3.56 -14.40
N TRP A 248 -7.12 -3.13 -14.69
CA TRP A 248 -5.90 -3.82 -14.28
C TRP A 248 -5.80 -3.96 -12.75
N ALA A 249 -6.08 -2.90 -11.99
CA ALA A 249 -5.99 -2.93 -10.52
C ALA A 249 -7.01 -3.89 -9.90
N LYS A 250 -8.22 -3.99 -10.47
CA LYS A 250 -9.24 -4.97 -10.05
C LYS A 250 -8.78 -6.40 -10.31
N GLU A 251 -8.14 -6.65 -11.45
CA GLU A 251 -7.59 -7.98 -11.77
C GLU A 251 -6.47 -8.36 -10.79
N LYS A 252 -5.51 -7.45 -10.53
CA LYS A 252 -4.45 -7.65 -9.54
C LYS A 252 -5.01 -7.96 -8.15
N TYR A 253 -5.98 -7.15 -7.69
CA TYR A 253 -6.63 -7.36 -6.40
C TYR A 253 -7.33 -8.73 -6.33
N ALA A 254 -8.03 -9.14 -7.39
CA ALA A 254 -8.74 -10.43 -7.44
C ALA A 254 -7.81 -11.66 -7.31
N ILE A 255 -6.54 -11.53 -7.72
CA ILE A 255 -5.54 -12.61 -7.63
C ILE A 255 -4.56 -12.42 -6.45
N GLY A 256 -4.81 -11.44 -5.58
CA GLY A 256 -4.00 -11.13 -4.41
C GLY A 256 -2.62 -10.54 -4.73
N GLU A 257 -2.45 -9.93 -5.91
CA GLU A 257 -1.21 -9.27 -6.29
C GLU A 257 -1.24 -7.77 -5.96
N PRO A 258 -0.12 -7.19 -5.48
CA PRO A 258 0.01 -5.75 -5.26
C PRO A 258 -0.15 -4.95 -6.56
N THR A 259 -0.63 -3.72 -6.43
CA THR A 259 -0.69 -2.77 -7.56
C THR A 259 0.48 -1.79 -7.61
N VAL A 260 1.50 -2.01 -6.78
CA VAL A 260 2.76 -1.27 -6.77
C VAL A 260 3.88 -2.15 -7.36
N PRO A 261 4.93 -1.55 -7.94
CA PRO A 261 5.09 -0.13 -8.19
C PRO A 261 4.27 0.37 -9.40
N SER A 262 3.94 1.66 -9.40
CA SER A 262 3.66 2.41 -10.64
C SER A 262 4.92 3.18 -11.07
N THR A 263 4.79 4.11 -12.01
CA THR A 263 5.83 5.09 -12.39
C THR A 263 5.30 6.52 -12.26
N LEU A 264 6.19 7.50 -12.10
CA LEU A 264 5.77 8.91 -12.09
C LEU A 264 5.08 9.31 -13.40
N ALA A 265 5.57 8.82 -14.54
CA ALA A 265 4.93 9.01 -15.84
C ALA A 265 3.47 8.54 -15.83
N GLU A 266 3.21 7.33 -15.32
CA GLU A 266 1.87 6.79 -15.15
C GLU A 266 1.00 7.67 -14.24
N GLU A 267 1.52 8.12 -13.09
CA GLU A 267 0.75 8.96 -12.17
C GLU A 267 0.27 10.27 -12.82
N PHE A 268 1.06 10.88 -13.71
CA PHE A 268 0.61 12.06 -14.47
C PHE A 268 -0.54 11.78 -15.46
N THR A 269 -0.81 10.52 -15.80
CA THR A 269 -1.91 10.15 -16.71
C THR A 269 -3.25 9.96 -16.01
N TYR A 270 -3.27 9.48 -14.75
CA TYR A 270 -4.52 9.07 -14.08
C TYR A 270 -4.71 9.62 -12.67
N ASN A 271 -3.68 10.18 -12.02
CA ASN A 271 -3.79 10.62 -10.63
C ASN A 271 -4.33 12.06 -10.58
N PRO A 272 -5.56 12.29 -10.08
CA PRO A 272 -6.17 13.62 -10.12
C PRO A 272 -5.35 14.66 -9.33
N PHE A 273 -4.59 14.23 -8.31
CA PHE A 273 -3.74 15.12 -7.51
C PHE A 273 -2.42 15.50 -8.23
N MET A 274 -1.90 14.64 -9.11
CA MET A 274 -0.77 14.97 -9.99
C MET A 274 -1.21 15.79 -11.21
N ARG A 275 -2.52 15.84 -11.47
CA ARG A 275 -3.15 16.46 -12.65
C ARG A 275 -3.88 17.75 -12.34
N VAL A 276 -3.65 18.39 -11.19
CA VAL A 276 -4.31 19.65 -10.79
C VAL A 276 -4.00 20.85 -11.71
N LYS A 277 -3.04 20.72 -12.64
CA LYS A 277 -2.77 21.68 -13.72
C LYS A 277 -3.60 21.44 -14.98
N GLU A 278 -4.22 20.27 -15.11
CA GLU A 278 -5.02 19.90 -16.27
C GLU A 278 -6.38 20.61 -16.21
N LYS A 279 -6.79 21.19 -17.34
CA LYS A 279 -8.05 21.94 -17.44
C LYS A 279 -9.27 21.09 -17.07
N THR A 280 -9.25 19.78 -17.38
CA THR A 280 -10.32 18.84 -17.05
C THR A 280 -10.53 18.71 -15.54
N VAL A 281 -9.45 18.57 -14.78
CA VAL A 281 -9.50 18.48 -13.30
C VAL A 281 -9.90 19.82 -12.69
N GLN A 282 -9.40 20.93 -13.23
CA GLN A 282 -9.77 22.28 -12.81
C GLN A 282 -11.26 22.57 -13.05
N GLN A 283 -11.79 22.19 -14.21
CA GLN A 283 -13.21 22.32 -14.54
C GLN A 283 -14.10 21.48 -13.62
N HIS A 284 -13.70 20.24 -13.31
CA HIS A 284 -14.40 19.40 -12.32
C HIS A 284 -14.45 20.08 -10.95
N ALA A 285 -13.33 20.65 -10.51
CA ALA A 285 -13.23 21.35 -9.24
C ALA A 285 -13.96 22.72 -9.22
N GLY A 286 -14.29 23.29 -10.39
CA GLY A 286 -14.81 24.65 -10.50
C GLY A 286 -13.75 25.72 -10.19
N GLU A 287 -12.48 25.41 -10.43
CA GLU A 287 -11.33 26.22 -10.07
C GLU A 287 -10.46 26.51 -11.31
N THR A 288 -9.51 27.44 -11.20
CA THR A 288 -8.55 27.74 -12.30
C THR A 288 -7.09 27.77 -11.83
N ASP A 289 -6.86 27.60 -10.54
CA ASP A 289 -5.53 27.55 -9.92
C ASP A 289 -5.24 26.13 -9.40
N PRO A 290 -4.03 25.57 -9.60
CA PRO A 290 -3.71 24.23 -9.14
C PRO A 290 -3.83 24.01 -7.64
N VAL A 291 -3.54 25.01 -6.81
CA VAL A 291 -3.60 24.89 -5.34
C VAL A 291 -5.06 24.92 -4.87
N THR A 292 -5.91 25.78 -5.44
CA THR A 292 -7.34 25.75 -5.13
C THR A 292 -8.01 24.47 -5.64
N THR A 293 -7.62 24.00 -6.83
CA THR A 293 -8.04 22.71 -7.39
C THR A 293 -7.65 21.55 -6.46
N MET A 294 -6.38 21.48 -6.02
CA MET A 294 -5.88 20.49 -5.05
C MET A 294 -6.73 20.46 -3.78
N ARG A 295 -7.05 21.63 -3.22
CA ARG A 295 -7.88 21.77 -2.02
C ARG A 295 -9.29 21.21 -2.25
N ALA A 296 -9.91 21.55 -3.37
CA ALA A 296 -11.28 21.14 -3.69
C ALA A 296 -11.38 19.61 -3.85
N ILE A 297 -10.56 19.02 -4.72
CA ILE A 297 -10.61 17.57 -4.98
C ILE A 297 -10.18 16.73 -3.78
N ARG A 298 -9.30 17.24 -2.90
CA ARG A 298 -8.95 16.55 -1.66
C ARG A 298 -10.14 16.47 -0.71
N ARG A 299 -10.84 17.59 -0.50
CA ARG A 299 -12.06 17.65 0.33
C ARG A 299 -13.16 16.77 -0.23
N GLU A 300 -13.31 16.75 -1.56
CA GLU A 300 -14.27 15.89 -2.23
C GLU A 300 -13.94 14.41 -2.01
N LYS A 301 -12.68 13.99 -2.19
CA LYS A 301 -12.26 12.60 -1.95
C LYS A 301 -12.47 12.16 -0.51
N ASP A 302 -12.30 13.08 0.45
CA ASP A 302 -12.51 12.77 1.88
C ASP A 302 -13.97 12.45 2.23
N GLN A 303 -14.91 12.94 1.42
CA GLN A 303 -16.36 12.72 1.58
C GLN A 303 -16.92 11.74 0.56
N PHE A 304 -16.10 11.29 -0.39
CA PHE A 304 -16.52 10.45 -1.49
C PHE A 304 -16.95 9.07 -1.01
N LYS A 305 -18.22 8.73 -1.27
CA LYS A 305 -18.74 7.38 -1.04
C LYS A 305 -18.28 6.48 -2.18
N VAL A 306 -17.30 5.64 -1.89
CA VAL A 306 -16.72 4.71 -2.86
C VAL A 306 -17.82 3.81 -3.45
N PRO A 307 -18.08 3.87 -4.76
CA PRO A 307 -19.02 2.97 -5.41
C PRO A 307 -18.58 1.52 -5.27
N ARG A 308 -19.53 0.58 -5.25
CA ARG A 308 -19.19 -0.86 -5.23
C ARG A 308 -18.39 -1.26 -6.48
N ASP A 309 -18.72 -0.70 -7.64
CA ASP A 309 -18.10 -1.01 -8.94
C ASP A 309 -17.38 0.17 -9.61
#